data_AF-A0A839BMW0-F1
#
_entry.id   AF-A0A839BMW0-F1
#
_cell.length_a   1.000
_cell.length_b   1.000
_cell.length_c   1.000
_cell.angle_alpha   90.00
_cell.angle_beta   90.00
_cell.angle_gamma   90.00
#
_symmetry.space_group_name_H-M   'P 1'
#
loop_
_entity.id
_entity.type
_entity.pdbx_description
1 polymer ?
#
loop_
_entity_poly.entity_id
_entity_poly.type
_entity_poly.pdbx_seq_one_letter_code
_entity_poly.pdbx_strand_id
1 'polypeptide(L)'
;MIFPYSEKQKQSFLTRFGQKIKINDSDELGIVEIEINNDNGQVSETIYITADINKVKQEDEVLLNEILYTIAYLVNDGSGLANCYLAFKGEQETSFYD
;
A
#
# COMPACT_ATOMS: atom_id res chain seq x y z
N MET A 1 -2.76 -11.92 -23.22
CA MET A 1 -4.13 -11.77 -22.69
C MET A 1 -4.00 -11.63 -21.20
N ILE A 2 -4.37 -10.49 -20.63
CA ILE A 2 -4.34 -10.26 -19.20
C ILE A 2 -5.67 -10.77 -18.64
N PHE A 3 -5.61 -11.77 -17.76
CA PHE A 3 -6.79 -12.27 -17.03
C PHE A 3 -6.71 -11.76 -15.60
N PRO A 4 -7.36 -10.63 -15.28
CA PRO A 4 -7.39 -10.17 -13.90
C PRO A 4 -8.09 -11.19 -13.02
N TYR A 5 -7.63 -11.31 -11.78
CA TYR A 5 -8.34 -12.06 -10.77
C TYR A 5 -9.77 -11.53 -10.65
N SER A 6 -10.71 -12.46 -10.52
CA SER A 6 -12.07 -12.10 -10.13
C SER A 6 -12.07 -11.38 -8.77
N GLU A 7 -13.10 -10.60 -8.49
CA GLU A 7 -13.23 -9.90 -7.22
C GLU A 7 -13.08 -10.85 -6.02
N LYS A 8 -13.71 -12.04 -6.10
CA LYS A 8 -13.60 -13.08 -5.08
C LYS A 8 -12.16 -13.55 -4.87
N GLN A 9 -11.37 -13.67 -5.93
CA GLN A 9 -9.97 -14.09 -5.86
C GLN A 9 -9.09 -12.99 -5.25
N LYS A 10 -9.27 -11.73 -5.67
CA LYS A 10 -8.56 -10.58 -5.07
C LYS A 10 -8.83 -10.49 -3.57
N GLN A 11 -10.10 -10.50 -3.17
CA GLN A 11 -10.48 -10.44 -1.76
C GLN A 11 -9.95 -11.64 -0.98
N SER A 12 -10.01 -12.85 -1.54
CA SER A 12 -9.45 -14.05 -0.88
C SER A 12 -7.92 -13.97 -0.71
N PHE A 13 -7.21 -13.39 -1.67
CA PHE A 13 -5.76 -13.19 -1.61
C PHE A 13 -5.40 -12.15 -0.55
N LEU A 14 -6.01 -10.97 -0.62
CA LEU A 14 -5.80 -9.87 0.33
C LEU A 14 -6.21 -10.26 1.76
N THR A 15 -7.27 -11.06 1.94
CA THR A 15 -7.66 -11.57 3.27
C THR A 15 -6.62 -12.52 3.85
N ARG A 16 -5.92 -13.28 2.99
CA ARG A 16 -4.96 -14.31 3.43
C ARG A 16 -3.59 -13.73 3.76
N PHE A 17 -3.14 -12.73 3.01
CA PHE A 17 -1.78 -12.20 3.09
C PHE A 17 -1.72 -10.74 3.53
N GLY A 18 -2.83 -10.03 3.44
CA GLY A 18 -2.91 -8.61 3.79
C GLY A 18 -3.34 -8.38 5.23
N GLN A 19 -3.44 -7.10 5.52
CA GLN A 19 -3.95 -6.54 6.76
C GLN A 19 -4.86 -5.36 6.44
N LYS A 20 -5.62 -4.90 7.44
CA LYS A 20 -6.38 -3.66 7.31
C LYS A 20 -5.42 -2.47 7.30
N ILE A 21 -5.59 -1.59 6.33
CA ILE A 21 -4.85 -0.34 6.19
C ILE A 21 -5.86 0.78 5.95
N LYS A 22 -5.53 2.00 6.39
CA LYS A 22 -6.39 3.16 6.17
C LYS A 22 -5.94 3.89 4.91
N ILE A 23 -6.85 4.02 3.94
CA ILE A 23 -6.62 4.77 2.69
C ILE A 23 -7.69 5.85 2.59
N ASN A 24 -7.30 7.13 2.57
CA ASN A 24 -8.23 8.28 2.57
C ASN A 24 -9.41 8.11 3.56
N ASP A 25 -9.12 7.74 4.80
CA ASP A 25 -10.09 7.45 5.87
C ASP A 25 -10.97 6.20 5.70
N SER A 26 -10.80 5.41 4.64
CA SER A 26 -11.48 4.12 4.46
C SER A 26 -10.60 2.95 4.88
N ASP A 27 -11.17 2.00 5.61
CA ASP A 27 -10.51 0.73 5.91
C ASP A 27 -10.54 -0.16 4.66
N GLU A 28 -9.36 -0.48 4.14
CA GLU A 28 -9.17 -1.37 3.00
C GLU A 28 -8.21 -2.50 3.37
N LEU A 29 -8.24 -3.60 2.62
CA LEU A 29 -7.23 -4.67 2.76
C LEU A 29 -6.05 -4.40 1.85
N GLY A 30 -4.84 -4.47 2.41
CA GLY A 30 -3.60 -4.36 1.65
C GLY A 30 -2.47 -5.16 2.27
N ILE A 31 -1.50 -5.55 1.46
CA ILE A 31 -0.28 -6.22 1.90
C ILE A 31 0.79 -5.13 1.99
N VAL A 32 1.41 -4.96 3.16
CA VAL A 32 2.52 -4.01 3.31
C VAL A 32 3.82 -4.75 3.04
N GLU A 33 4.61 -4.23 2.12
CA GLU A 33 5.85 -4.84 1.66
C GLU A 33 6.99 -3.83 1.74
N ILE A 34 8.19 -4.33 2.09
CA ILE A 34 9.41 -3.53 2.21
C ILE A 34 10.46 -4.19 1.33
N GLU A 35 10.93 -3.45 0.34
CA GLU A 35 12.03 -3.84 -0.53
C GLU A 35 13.31 -3.13 -0.07
N ILE A 36 14.32 -3.91 0.32
CA ILE A 36 15.63 -3.41 0.73
C ILE A 36 16.61 -3.71 -0.39
N ASN A 37 17.13 -2.66 -1.01
CA ASN A 37 18.16 -2.74 -2.04
C ASN A 37 19.50 -2.25 -1.48
N ASN A 38 20.58 -2.96 -1.83
CA ASN A 38 21.95 -2.59 -1.49
C ASN A 38 22.76 -2.49 -2.79
N ASP A 39 23.05 -1.27 -3.21
CA ASP A 39 23.89 -0.99 -4.36
C ASP A 39 25.19 -0.32 -3.90
N ASN A 40 26.31 -1.05 -4.05
CA ASN A 40 27.66 -0.57 -3.72
C ASN A 40 27.81 0.05 -2.31
N GLY A 41 27.10 -0.48 -1.32
CA GLY A 41 27.16 -0.01 0.07
C GLY A 41 26.14 1.09 0.40
N GLN A 42 25.36 1.56 -0.57
CA GLN A 42 24.19 2.39 -0.32
C GLN A 42 22.97 1.48 -0.11
N VAL A 43 22.43 1.50 1.10
CA VAL A 43 21.18 0.79 1.44
C VAL A 43 20.02 1.75 1.22
N SER A 44 19.05 1.33 0.39
CA SER A 44 17.79 2.02 0.18
C SER A 44 16.63 1.12 0.56
N GLU A 45 15.69 1.67 1.31
CA GLU A 45 14.45 0.99 1.68
C GLU A 45 13.29 1.60 0.87
N THR A 46 12.47 0.75 0.27
CA THR A 46 11.27 1.14 -0.45
C THR A 46 10.08 0.43 0.15
N ILE A 47 9.12 1.21 0.64
CA ILE A 47 7.87 0.69 1.20
C ILE A 47 6.79 0.82 0.13
N TYR A 48 6.01 -0.24 -0.05
CA TYR A 48 4.83 -0.22 -0.91
C TYR A 48 3.71 -1.07 -0.34
N ILE A 49 2.50 -0.86 -0.83
CA ILE A 49 1.35 -1.70 -0.52
C ILE A 49 0.83 -2.39 -1.77
N THR A 50 0.46 -3.66 -1.66
CA THR A 50 -0.30 -4.36 -2.68
C THR A 50 -1.79 -4.28 -2.32
N ALA A 51 -2.59 -3.64 -3.16
CA ALA A 51 -4.02 -3.38 -2.92
C ALA A 51 -4.86 -3.58 -4.19
N ASP A 52 -6.18 -3.60 -4.04
CA ASP A 52 -7.10 -3.63 -5.18
C ASP A 52 -6.99 -2.35 -6.01
N ILE A 53 -6.71 -2.47 -7.31
CA ILE A 53 -6.52 -1.32 -8.20
C ILE A 53 -7.73 -0.37 -8.24
N ASN A 54 -8.94 -0.86 -7.96
CA ASN A 54 -10.15 -0.02 -7.96
C ASN A 54 -10.33 0.79 -6.68
N LYS A 55 -9.50 0.54 -5.66
CA LYS A 55 -9.58 1.17 -4.33
C LYS A 55 -8.46 2.17 -4.08
N VAL A 56 -7.52 2.30 -5.01
CA VAL A 56 -6.32 3.12 -4.85
C VAL A 56 -6.07 3.95 -6.10
N LYS A 57 -5.52 5.14 -5.89
CA LYS A 57 -5.00 6.02 -6.94
C LYS A 57 -3.74 6.75 -6.42
N GLN A 58 -3.01 7.37 -7.34
CA GLN A 58 -1.91 8.26 -6.95
C GLN A 58 -2.44 9.39 -6.07
N GLU A 59 -1.57 9.89 -5.19
CA GLU A 59 -1.85 10.95 -4.21
C GLU A 59 -2.77 10.54 -3.05
N ASP A 60 -3.33 9.32 -3.06
CA ASP A 60 -4.06 8.79 -1.91
C ASP A 60 -3.16 8.73 -0.68
N GLU A 61 -3.75 9.04 0.48
CA GLU A 61 -3.09 8.99 1.76
C GLU A 61 -3.24 7.62 2.40
N VAL A 62 -2.12 7.05 2.83
CA VAL A 62 -2.06 5.74 3.49
C VAL A 62 -1.50 5.91 4.89
N LEU A 63 -2.24 5.50 5.91
CA LEU A 63 -1.79 5.50 7.30
C LEU A 63 -1.30 4.10 7.68
N LEU A 64 0.00 3.98 7.99
CA LEU A 64 0.62 2.75 8.47
C LEU A 64 1.38 3.05 9.77
N ASN A 65 1.02 2.38 10.86
CA ASN A 65 1.69 2.54 12.16
C ASN A 65 1.89 4.01 12.58
N GLU A 66 0.83 4.81 12.50
CA GLU A 66 0.85 6.26 12.82
C GLU A 66 1.68 7.13 11.86
N ILE A 67 2.28 6.54 10.83
CA ILE A 67 3.01 7.26 9.78
C ILE A 67 2.09 7.44 8.57
N LEU A 68 1.97 8.69 8.14
CA LEU A 68 1.22 9.07 6.96
C LEU A 68 2.14 9.03 5.73
N TYR A 69 1.70 8.29 4.73
CA TYR A 69 2.32 8.19 3.43
C TYR A 69 1.38 8.70 2.34
N THR A 70 1.93 9.02 1.18
CA THR A 70 1.19 9.24 -0.06
C THR A 70 1.57 8.17 -1.07
N ILE A 71 0.60 7.67 -1.85
CA ILE A 71 0.88 6.83 -3.01
C ILE A 71 1.54 7.69 -4.09
N ALA A 72 2.86 7.55 -4.26
CA ALA A 72 3.65 8.31 -5.22
C ALA A 72 3.48 7.75 -6.64
N TYR A 73 3.48 6.43 -6.78
CA TYR A 73 3.23 5.76 -8.06
C TYR A 73 2.65 4.36 -7.84
N LEU A 74 2.04 3.83 -8.90
CA LEU A 74 1.34 2.56 -8.88
C LEU A 74 1.71 1.72 -10.10
N VAL A 75 1.92 0.43 -9.86
CA VAL A 75 2.27 -0.56 -10.88
C VAL A 75 1.21 -1.64 -10.87
N ASN A 76 0.46 -1.73 -11.97
CA ASN A 76 -0.55 -2.78 -12.19
C ASN A 76 0.06 -3.87 -13.07
N ASP A 77 0.14 -5.08 -12.53
CA ASP A 77 0.66 -6.26 -13.24
C ASP A 77 -0.41 -6.96 -14.11
N GLY A 78 -1.62 -6.43 -14.13
CA GLY A 78 -2.77 -6.97 -14.84
C GLY A 78 -3.61 -7.97 -14.02
N SER A 79 -3.22 -8.29 -12.79
CA SER A 79 -3.98 -9.18 -11.90
C SER A 79 -5.24 -8.53 -11.31
N GLY A 80 -5.40 -7.20 -11.47
CA GLY A 80 -6.41 -6.43 -10.76
C GLY A 80 -5.98 -6.02 -9.34
N LEU A 81 -4.75 -6.35 -8.95
CA LEU A 81 -4.04 -5.75 -7.83
C LEU A 81 -2.99 -4.76 -8.35
N ALA A 82 -2.53 -3.87 -7.49
CA ALA A 82 -1.51 -2.89 -7.82
C ALA A 82 -0.53 -2.72 -6.66
N ASN A 83 0.75 -2.66 -7.00
CA ASN A 83 1.81 -2.26 -6.08
C ASN A 83 1.84 -0.74 -6.05
N CYS A 84 1.53 -0.16 -4.90
CA CYS A 84 1.42 1.26 -4.66
C CYS A 84 2.61 1.70 -3.80
N TYR A 85 3.56 2.36 -4.42
CA TYR A 85 4.80 2.76 -3.78
C TYR A 85 4.60 4.05 -3.00
N LEU A 86 5.07 4.03 -1.76
CA LEU A 86 4.77 5.03 -0.77
C LEU A 86 5.89 6.07 -0.67
N ALA A 87 5.50 7.33 -0.66
CA ALA A 87 6.37 8.43 -0.25
C ALA A 87 5.97 8.88 1.16
N PHE A 88 6.97 9.06 2.02
CA PHE A 88 6.76 9.60 3.36
C PHE A 88 6.13 11.00 3.28
N LYS A 89 5.08 11.23 4.07
CA LYS A 89 4.41 12.54 4.18
C LYS A 89 4.59 13.16 5.56
N GLY A 90 4.46 12.39 6.62
CA GLY A 90 4.63 12.86 7.99
C GLY A 90 4.20 11.83 9.04
N GLU A 91 4.32 12.18 10.31
CA GLU A 91 3.78 11.40 11.43
C GLU A 91 2.45 12.01 11.86
N GLN A 92 1.46 11.17 12.17
CA GLN A 92 0.18 11.63 12.69
C GLN A 92 0.33 11.89 14.19
N GLU A 93 0.29 13.17 14.60
CA GLU A 93 0.35 13.53 16.02
C GLU A 93 -0.84 12.95 16.77
N THR A 94 -0.59 11.96 17.64
CA THR A 94 -1.54 11.53 18.67
C THR A 94 -1.57 12.60 19.75
N SER A 95 -2.59 13.47 19.72
CA SER A 95 -2.82 14.45 20.79
C SER A 95 -3.22 13.71 22.08
N PHE A 96 -2.30 13.61 23.04
CA PHE A 96 -2.52 13.00 24.37
C PHE A 96 -3.25 13.91 25.38
N TYR A 97 -4.21 14.71 24.92
CA TYR A 97 -5.02 15.55 25.82
C TYR A 97 -6.51 15.32 25.55
N ASP A 98 -7.10 14.44 26.36
CA ASP A 98 -8.50 14.47 26.80
C ASP A 98 -8.52 14.82 28.29
#